data_AF-A0A315DJQ1-F1
#
_entry.id   AF-A0A315DJQ1-F1
#
_cell.length_a   1.000
_cell.length_b   1.000
_cell.length_c   1.000
_cell.angle_alpha   90.00
_cell.angle_beta   90.00
_cell.angle_gamma   90.00
#
_symmetry.space_group_name_H-M   'P 1'
#
loop_
_entity.id
_entity.type
_entity.pdbx_description
1 polymer ?
#
loop_
_entity_poly.entity_id
_entity_poly.type
_entity_poly.pdbx_seq_one_letter_code
_entity_poly.pdbx_strand_id
1 'polypeptide(L)'
;MTATATSTATATPRTAEVIPPAPVEAAPVEAAPVWRAVVPSAALPLSAAAVAAPAVQAPVLLTPQAQTPVASSAPAKPQTLDGADQVSQELAIAQQIHQGVLPCEMGASVRVEADVAQPGYFNVLGKGFRYRMYPVRTSTGALRLEDKKAGAVWLQLANKSMLMDQKKGRRMADECAHPEQVAYGQAMKTNPPPSLFDKTGMGRSND
;
A
#
# COMPACT_ATOMS: atom_id res chain seq x y z
N MET A 1 -76.54 -2.36 18.48
CA MET A 1 -75.95 -2.03 17.16
C MET A 1 -75.43 -0.60 17.25
N THR A 2 -74.18 -0.44 17.63
CA THR A 2 -73.51 0.87 17.80
C THR A 2 -72.21 0.78 17.02
N ALA A 3 -72.16 1.47 15.88
CA ALA A 3 -71.01 1.48 14.98
C ALA A 3 -70.01 2.53 15.46
N THR A 4 -68.87 2.06 15.97
CA THR A 4 -67.72 2.91 16.30
C THR A 4 -66.86 3.05 15.05
N ALA A 5 -66.85 4.23 14.44
CA ALA A 5 -65.93 4.57 13.36
C ALA A 5 -64.65 5.13 13.98
N THR A 6 -63.55 4.40 13.88
CA THR A 6 -62.21 4.89 14.26
C THR A 6 -61.40 5.10 13.00
N SER A 7 -61.08 6.37 12.75
CA SER A 7 -60.35 6.89 11.61
C SER A 7 -58.96 6.26 11.43
N THR A 8 -58.70 5.78 10.22
CA THR A 8 -57.37 5.51 9.69
C THR A 8 -56.67 6.83 9.38
N ALA A 9 -55.60 7.14 10.11
CA ALA A 9 -54.70 8.24 9.79
C ALA A 9 -53.80 7.84 8.62
N THR A 10 -54.11 8.33 7.42
CA THR A 10 -53.24 8.23 6.25
C THR A 10 -52.07 9.19 6.44
N ALA A 11 -50.87 8.66 6.65
CA ALA A 11 -49.64 9.43 6.68
C ALA A 11 -49.30 9.90 5.25
N THR A 12 -49.49 11.20 5.00
CA THR A 12 -49.03 11.88 3.79
C THR A 12 -47.50 11.83 3.72
N PRO A 13 -46.88 11.34 2.63
CA PRO A 13 -45.45 11.49 2.45
C PRO A 13 -45.12 12.97 2.24
N ARG A 14 -44.33 13.53 3.17
CA ARG A 14 -43.74 14.86 3.04
C ARG A 14 -42.75 14.80 1.87
N THR A 15 -43.14 15.37 0.74
CA THR A 15 -42.23 15.69 -0.36
C THR A 15 -41.09 16.52 0.22
N ALA A 16 -39.89 15.95 0.30
CA ALA A 16 -38.69 16.69 0.61
C ALA A 16 -38.41 17.59 -0.60
N GLU A 17 -38.75 18.86 -0.44
CA GLU A 17 -38.50 19.93 -1.38
C GLU A 17 -37.00 19.97 -1.72
N VAL A 18 -36.70 19.77 -2.99
CA VAL A 18 -35.35 19.85 -3.56
C VAL A 18 -34.93 21.31 -3.52
N ILE A 19 -34.02 21.63 -2.59
CA ILE A 19 -33.34 22.93 -2.52
C ILE A 19 -32.36 23.00 -3.70
N PRO A 20 -32.51 23.94 -4.65
CA PRO A 20 -31.52 24.12 -5.71
C PRO A 20 -30.21 24.67 -5.12
N PRO A 21 -29.03 24.24 -5.63
CA PRO A 21 -27.76 24.82 -5.21
C PRO A 21 -27.68 26.28 -5.65
N ALA A 22 -27.32 27.16 -4.71
CA ALA A 22 -27.02 28.56 -5.00
C ALA A 22 -25.85 28.67 -6.00
N PRO A 23 -25.88 29.66 -6.91
CA PRO A 23 -24.77 29.93 -7.82
C PRO A 23 -23.65 30.59 -7.02
N VAL A 24 -22.54 29.90 -6.82
CA VAL A 24 -21.32 30.51 -6.30
C VAL A 24 -20.49 30.97 -7.49
N GLU A 25 -20.52 32.28 -7.67
CA GLU A 25 -19.81 33.08 -8.64
C GLU A 25 -18.31 32.77 -8.65
N ALA A 26 -17.74 32.67 -9.86
CA ALA A 26 -16.33 32.48 -10.10
C ALA A 26 -15.56 33.77 -9.78
N ALA A 27 -14.72 33.72 -8.73
CA ALA A 27 -13.74 34.76 -8.44
C ALA A 27 -12.40 34.45 -9.16
N PRO A 28 -11.65 35.48 -9.59
CA PRO A 28 -10.62 35.38 -10.61
C PRO A 28 -9.31 34.75 -10.14
N VAL A 29 -8.67 34.07 -11.09
CA VAL A 29 -7.27 33.61 -11.06
C VAL A 29 -6.34 34.82 -10.95
N GLU A 30 -5.77 35.04 -9.76
CA GLU A 30 -4.62 35.93 -9.60
C GLU A 30 -3.29 35.17 -9.64
N ALA A 31 -2.35 35.82 -10.31
CA ALA A 31 -1.12 35.27 -10.83
C ALA A 31 -0.06 34.94 -9.76
N ALA A 32 0.80 33.98 -10.12
CA ALA A 32 1.94 33.51 -9.36
C ALA A 32 2.94 34.62 -8.95
N PRO A 33 3.58 34.51 -7.77
CA PRO A 33 4.86 35.14 -7.53
C PRO A 33 6.00 34.22 -8.01
N VAL A 34 6.63 34.64 -9.11
CA VAL A 34 7.99 34.25 -9.50
C VAL A 34 8.94 34.59 -8.34
N TRP A 35 9.45 33.57 -7.66
CA TRP A 35 10.61 33.75 -6.80
C TRP A 35 11.87 33.47 -7.60
N ARG A 36 12.67 34.54 -7.69
CA ARG A 36 13.94 34.65 -8.39
C ARG A 36 14.95 33.61 -7.90
N ALA A 37 15.57 32.93 -8.86
CA ALA A 37 16.86 32.30 -8.67
C ALA A 37 17.91 33.37 -8.32
N VAL A 38 18.60 33.20 -7.21
CA VAL A 38 19.85 33.92 -6.91
C VAL A 38 20.98 32.92 -6.93
N VAL A 39 21.81 33.05 -7.97
CA VAL A 39 23.12 32.39 -8.10
C VAL A 39 24.17 33.41 -7.67
N PRO A 40 25.12 33.08 -6.79
CA PRO A 40 26.40 33.76 -6.79
C PRO A 40 27.42 32.88 -7.50
N SER A 41 27.74 33.27 -8.74
CA SER A 41 29.02 32.94 -9.37
C SER A 41 30.05 33.95 -8.90
N ALA A 42 31.12 33.48 -8.26
CA ALA A 42 32.37 34.20 -8.16
C ALA A 42 33.51 33.21 -8.40
N ALA A 43 34.37 33.58 -9.35
CA ALA A 43 35.41 32.76 -9.92
C ALA A 43 36.80 33.13 -9.35
N LEU A 44 37.63 32.09 -9.17
CA LEU A 44 39.11 32.02 -9.32
C LEU A 44 40.00 32.76 -8.29
N PRO A 45 41.30 32.36 -8.06
CA PRO A 45 42.15 31.56 -8.94
C PRO A 45 43.01 30.42 -8.33
N LEU A 46 43.39 29.50 -9.23
CA LEU A 46 44.74 28.96 -9.48
C LEU A 46 45.74 28.86 -8.30
N SER A 47 46.14 27.64 -7.93
CA SER A 47 47.55 27.37 -7.68
C SER A 47 47.90 25.91 -7.94
N ALA A 48 48.86 25.73 -8.87
CA ALA A 48 49.49 24.49 -9.23
C ALA A 48 50.78 24.32 -8.40
N ALA A 49 51.06 23.10 -7.95
CA ALA A 49 52.42 22.65 -7.70
C ALA A 49 52.48 21.12 -7.83
N ALA A 50 53.14 20.67 -8.89
CA ALA A 50 53.52 19.31 -9.17
C ALA A 50 54.90 19.02 -8.59
N VAL A 51 55.15 17.78 -8.14
CA VAL A 51 56.38 16.94 -8.24
C VAL A 51 56.16 15.72 -7.30
N ALA A 52 56.52 14.46 -7.59
CA ALA A 52 57.31 13.82 -8.62
C ALA A 52 56.90 12.31 -8.72
N ALA A 53 57.26 11.68 -9.84
CA ALA A 53 57.00 10.29 -10.21
C ALA A 53 58.12 9.31 -9.73
N PRO A 54 58.37 8.14 -10.36
CA PRO A 54 57.81 6.82 -10.06
C PRO A 54 58.88 5.76 -9.72
N ALA A 55 58.49 4.58 -9.22
CA ALA A 55 59.39 3.43 -9.10
C ALA A 55 58.69 2.09 -9.45
N VAL A 56 58.85 1.71 -10.72
CA VAL A 56 59.20 0.39 -11.28
C VAL A 56 58.93 -0.87 -10.43
N GLN A 57 58.10 -1.78 -10.95
CA GLN A 57 58.52 -3.14 -11.38
C GLN A 57 57.36 -3.95 -11.99
N ALA A 58 57.58 -4.43 -13.22
CA ALA A 58 56.94 -5.59 -13.84
C ALA A 58 58.07 -6.60 -14.14
N PRO A 59 57.84 -7.82 -14.71
CA PRO A 59 56.61 -8.57 -14.92
C PRO A 59 56.70 -10.03 -14.39
N VAL A 60 55.58 -10.75 -14.28
CA VAL A 60 55.63 -12.22 -14.38
C VAL A 60 54.55 -12.70 -15.34
N LEU A 61 55.04 -13.19 -16.49
CA LEU A 61 54.30 -13.95 -17.49
C LEU A 61 53.93 -15.31 -16.88
N LEU A 62 52.63 -15.62 -16.80
CA LEU A 62 52.16 -17.00 -16.73
C LEU A 62 51.05 -17.20 -17.78
N THR A 63 51.40 -18.11 -18.68
CA THR A 63 50.70 -18.71 -19.82
C THR A 63 49.21 -19.04 -19.62
N PRO A 64 48.37 -18.95 -20.68
CA PRO A 64 47.02 -19.47 -20.68
C PRO A 64 47.04 -20.98 -20.97
N GLN A 65 46.61 -21.80 -20.01
CA GLN A 65 46.37 -23.21 -20.27
C GLN A 65 44.88 -23.44 -20.52
N ALA A 66 44.58 -23.75 -21.78
CA ALA A 66 43.30 -24.26 -22.22
C ALA A 66 42.99 -25.57 -21.47
N GLN A 67 41.81 -25.63 -20.86
CA GLN A 67 41.19 -26.89 -20.45
C GLN A 67 39.77 -26.92 -21.01
N THR A 68 39.57 -27.97 -21.79
CA THR A 68 38.35 -28.39 -22.49
C THR A 68 37.12 -28.46 -21.58
N PRO A 69 35.93 -28.04 -22.04
CA PRO A 69 34.70 -28.28 -21.29
C PRO A 69 34.28 -29.74 -21.44
N VAL A 70 34.48 -30.53 -20.39
CA VAL A 70 33.80 -31.82 -20.23
C VAL A 70 32.33 -31.53 -19.95
N ALA A 71 31.48 -31.94 -20.88
CA ALA A 71 30.03 -31.86 -20.77
C ALA A 71 29.56 -32.63 -19.53
N SER A 72 29.19 -31.90 -18.48
CA SER A 72 28.51 -32.45 -17.32
C SER A 72 27.02 -32.38 -17.59
N SER A 73 26.46 -33.47 -18.10
CA SER A 73 25.02 -33.68 -18.23
C SER A 73 24.40 -33.80 -16.83
N ALA A 74 23.96 -32.67 -16.28
CA ALA A 74 23.13 -32.63 -15.09
C ALA A 74 21.68 -33.02 -15.46
N PRO A 75 21.02 -33.88 -14.67
CA PRO A 75 19.62 -34.21 -14.90
C PRO A 75 18.76 -32.96 -14.71
N ALA A 76 18.00 -32.62 -15.74
CA ALA A 76 17.03 -31.53 -15.72
C ALA A 76 16.01 -31.79 -14.60
N LYS A 77 16.09 -30.99 -13.53
CA LYS A 77 15.03 -30.91 -12.53
C LYS A 77 13.76 -30.41 -13.24
N PRO A 78 12.62 -31.11 -13.14
CA PRO A 78 11.39 -30.64 -13.76
C PRO A 78 11.01 -29.29 -13.15
N GLN A 79 11.02 -28.25 -13.97
CA GLN A 79 10.42 -26.96 -13.66
C GLN A 79 8.90 -27.12 -13.86
N THR A 80 8.22 -27.66 -12.87
CA THR A 80 6.76 -27.72 -12.83
C THR A 80 6.21 -26.34 -12.52
N LEU A 81 5.43 -25.78 -13.45
CA LEU A 81 4.06 -25.24 -13.32
C LEU A 81 3.63 -24.36 -12.12
N ASP A 82 4.42 -24.19 -11.05
CA ASP A 82 4.07 -23.46 -9.83
C ASP A 82 3.67 -21.99 -10.09
N GLY A 83 4.21 -21.37 -11.15
CA GLY A 83 3.95 -19.98 -11.49
C GLY A 83 2.49 -19.69 -11.87
N ALA A 84 1.79 -20.64 -12.49
CA ALA A 84 0.39 -20.43 -12.90
C ALA A 84 -0.57 -20.40 -11.70
N ASP A 85 -0.32 -21.26 -10.70
CA ASP A 85 -1.09 -21.31 -9.45
C ASP A 85 -0.76 -20.13 -8.53
N GLN A 86 0.47 -19.63 -8.56
CA GLN A 86 0.87 -18.42 -7.82
C GLN A 86 0.07 -17.21 -8.32
N VAL A 87 0.10 -16.97 -9.63
CA VAL A 87 -0.59 -15.85 -10.29
C VAL A 87 -2.09 -15.91 -10.02
N SER A 88 -2.71 -17.08 -10.15
CA SER A 88 -4.16 -17.24 -9.94
C SER A 88 -4.60 -16.86 -8.53
N GLN A 89 -3.81 -17.21 -7.50
CA GLN A 89 -4.16 -16.85 -6.12
C GLN A 89 -3.83 -15.40 -5.78
N GLU A 90 -2.78 -14.82 -6.37
CA GLU A 90 -2.50 -13.38 -6.26
C GLU A 90 -3.63 -12.55 -6.88
N LEU A 91 -4.25 -13.03 -7.97
CA LEU A 91 -5.46 -12.44 -8.53
C LEU A 91 -6.68 -12.58 -7.60
N ALA A 92 -6.84 -13.72 -6.91
CA ALA A 92 -7.92 -13.87 -5.93
C ALA A 92 -7.78 -12.88 -4.77
N ILE A 93 -6.55 -12.69 -4.27
CA ILE A 93 -6.23 -11.68 -3.25
C ILE A 93 -6.57 -10.29 -3.76
N ALA A 94 -6.22 -9.98 -5.02
CA ALA A 94 -6.48 -8.69 -5.65
C ALA A 94 -7.98 -8.29 -5.63
N GLN A 95 -8.88 -9.25 -5.78
CA GLN A 95 -10.33 -9.00 -5.77
C GLN A 95 -10.87 -8.57 -4.40
N GLN A 96 -10.18 -8.90 -3.31
CA GLN A 96 -10.61 -8.62 -1.94
C GLN A 96 -10.06 -7.29 -1.40
N ILE A 97 -9.19 -6.64 -2.16
CA ILE A 97 -8.57 -5.38 -1.73
C ILE A 97 -9.57 -4.25 -1.85
N HIS A 98 -9.76 -3.51 -0.76
CA HIS A 98 -10.65 -2.36 -0.78
C HIS A 98 -9.99 -1.21 -1.55
N GLN A 99 -10.72 -0.69 -2.52
CA GLN A 99 -10.28 0.38 -3.40
C GLN A 99 -10.99 1.69 -3.07
N GLY A 100 -10.46 2.80 -3.57
CA GLY A 100 -10.98 4.14 -3.32
C GLY A 100 -10.09 4.96 -2.39
N VAL A 101 -10.66 6.00 -1.79
CA VAL A 101 -9.94 6.89 -0.87
C VAL A 101 -10.27 6.48 0.57
N LEU A 102 -9.24 6.05 1.30
CA LEU A 102 -9.33 5.65 2.68
C LEU A 102 -8.83 6.79 3.58
N PRO A 103 -9.68 7.38 4.44
CA PRO A 103 -9.25 8.31 5.49
C PRO A 103 -8.49 7.56 6.59
N CYS A 104 -7.47 8.21 7.15
CA CYS A 104 -6.55 7.67 8.15
C CYS A 104 -6.47 8.59 9.39
N GLU A 105 -5.85 8.12 10.48
CA GLU A 105 -6.02 8.67 11.86
C GLU A 105 -5.66 10.16 12.03
N MET A 106 -4.58 10.65 11.42
CA MET A 106 -4.16 12.06 11.56
C MET A 106 -4.59 12.96 10.39
N GLY A 107 -5.75 12.69 9.80
CA GLY A 107 -6.24 13.43 8.62
C GLY A 107 -5.44 13.15 7.33
N ALA A 108 -4.59 12.12 7.36
CA ALA A 108 -4.00 11.57 6.15
C ALA A 108 -5.07 10.82 5.34
N SER A 109 -4.84 10.69 4.03
CA SER A 109 -5.66 9.86 3.16
C SER A 109 -4.78 9.07 2.21
N VAL A 110 -5.19 7.84 1.97
CA VAL A 110 -4.54 6.95 1.01
C VAL A 110 -5.56 6.53 -0.04
N ARG A 111 -5.21 6.70 -1.30
CA ARG A 111 -6.00 6.24 -2.44
C ARG A 111 -5.42 4.93 -2.95
N VAL A 112 -6.24 3.89 -3.01
CA VAL A 112 -5.89 2.58 -3.54
C VAL A 112 -6.72 2.32 -4.78
N GLU A 113 -6.07 2.05 -5.90
CA GLU A 113 -6.74 1.82 -7.19
C GLU A 113 -6.10 0.64 -7.91
N ALA A 114 -6.91 -0.26 -8.47
CA ALA A 114 -6.39 -1.28 -9.37
C ALA A 114 -5.79 -0.63 -10.64
N ASP A 115 -4.66 -1.17 -11.09
CA ASP A 115 -3.99 -0.69 -12.29
C ASP A 115 -4.65 -1.26 -13.55
N VAL A 116 -5.27 -0.39 -14.35
CA VAL A 116 -5.95 -0.78 -15.59
C VAL A 116 -4.96 -1.26 -16.65
N ALA A 117 -3.72 -0.76 -16.63
CA ALA A 117 -2.71 -1.15 -17.59
C ALA A 117 -2.12 -2.54 -17.30
N GLN A 118 -2.08 -2.94 -16.03
CA GLN A 118 -1.57 -4.26 -15.62
C GLN A 118 -2.45 -4.83 -14.51
N PRO A 119 -3.45 -5.66 -14.87
CA PRO A 119 -4.29 -6.36 -13.90
C PRO A 119 -3.44 -7.10 -12.86
N GLY A 120 -3.84 -7.01 -11.59
CA GLY A 120 -3.09 -7.57 -10.46
C GLY A 120 -2.08 -6.60 -9.83
N TYR A 121 -1.80 -5.45 -10.45
CA TYR A 121 -1.09 -4.36 -9.78
C TYR A 121 -2.06 -3.33 -9.20
N PHE A 122 -1.61 -2.64 -8.16
CA PHE A 122 -2.36 -1.60 -7.48
C PHE A 122 -1.52 -0.34 -7.36
N ASN A 123 -2.14 0.80 -7.63
CA ASN A 123 -1.57 2.11 -7.37
C ASN A 123 -2.03 2.56 -5.98
N VAL A 124 -1.05 2.79 -5.10
CA VAL A 124 -1.27 3.32 -3.75
C VAL A 124 -0.68 4.71 -3.68
N LEU A 125 -1.55 5.72 -3.55
CA LEU A 125 -1.20 7.12 -3.62
C LEU A 125 -1.57 7.84 -2.33
N GLY A 126 -0.80 8.85 -1.97
CA GLY A 126 -1.11 9.74 -0.85
C GLY A 126 -0.29 11.01 -0.92
N LYS A 127 -0.18 11.72 0.20
CA LYS A 127 0.54 12.99 0.25
C LYS A 127 2.06 12.75 0.12
N GLY A 128 2.60 13.04 -1.06
CA GLY A 128 4.04 12.97 -1.32
C GLY A 128 4.58 11.58 -1.64
N PHE A 129 3.72 10.60 -1.93
CA PHE A 129 4.14 9.28 -2.39
C PHE A 129 3.16 8.68 -3.39
N ARG A 130 3.70 7.84 -4.27
CA ARG A 130 2.96 7.00 -5.21
C ARG A 130 3.73 5.69 -5.36
N TYR A 131 3.08 4.59 -4.99
CA TYR A 131 3.65 3.26 -5.07
C TYR A 131 2.86 2.43 -6.05
N ARG A 132 3.57 1.54 -6.75
CA ARG A 132 2.96 0.53 -7.60
C ARG A 132 3.23 -0.82 -6.97
N MET A 133 2.21 -1.34 -6.34
CA MET A 133 2.30 -2.52 -5.50
C MET A 133 1.67 -3.73 -6.19
N TYR A 134 2.09 -4.92 -5.77
CA TYR A 134 1.50 -6.19 -6.20
C TYR A 134 1.12 -7.01 -4.96
N PRO A 135 0.06 -7.84 -5.03
CA PRO A 135 -0.38 -8.68 -3.93
C PRO A 135 0.68 -9.73 -3.62
N VAL A 136 0.87 -10.01 -2.33
CA VAL A 136 1.77 -11.04 -1.84
C VAL A 136 1.00 -11.94 -0.90
N ARG A 137 1.14 -13.25 -1.11
CA ARG A 137 0.57 -14.26 -0.20
C ARG A 137 1.15 -14.08 1.20
N THR A 138 0.26 -14.07 2.18
CA THR A 138 0.63 -14.08 3.60
C THR A 138 0.11 -15.35 4.25
N SER A 139 0.85 -15.85 5.25
CA SER A 139 0.39 -16.99 6.07
C SER A 139 -0.65 -16.58 7.10
N THR A 140 -0.71 -15.30 7.48
CA THR A 140 -1.61 -14.76 8.50
C THR A 140 -3.01 -14.43 7.98
N GLY A 141 -3.23 -14.52 6.66
CA GLY A 141 -4.51 -14.21 6.03
C GLY A 141 -4.80 -12.71 5.89
N ALA A 142 -3.90 -11.82 6.29
CA ALA A 142 -4.00 -10.40 6.01
C ALA A 142 -3.63 -10.12 4.55
N LEU A 143 -4.44 -9.31 3.85
CA LEU A 143 -4.14 -8.94 2.47
C LEU A 143 -2.94 -7.98 2.48
N ARG A 144 -1.87 -8.34 1.78
CA ARG A 144 -0.62 -7.58 1.75
C ARG A 144 -0.28 -7.22 0.32
N LEU A 145 -0.03 -5.93 0.07
CA LEU A 145 0.57 -5.45 -1.16
C LEU A 145 1.99 -4.97 -0.88
N GLU A 146 2.90 -5.23 -1.81
CA GLU A 146 4.28 -4.81 -1.68
C GLU A 146 4.78 -4.08 -2.92
N ASP A 147 5.64 -3.09 -2.70
CA ASP A 147 6.57 -2.56 -3.69
C ASP A 147 8.00 -2.80 -3.17
N LYS A 148 8.65 -3.86 -3.66
CA LYS A 148 10.04 -4.20 -3.28
C LYS A 148 11.03 -3.08 -3.64
N LYS A 149 10.78 -2.33 -4.72
CA LYS A 149 11.68 -1.27 -5.19
C LYS A 149 11.60 -0.07 -4.27
N ALA A 150 10.40 0.34 -3.87
CA ALA A 150 10.21 1.44 -2.93
C ALA A 150 10.38 1.01 -1.47
N GLY A 151 10.25 -0.28 -1.17
CA GLY A 151 10.18 -0.79 0.21
C GLY A 151 8.83 -0.54 0.88
N ALA A 152 7.79 -0.19 0.13
CA ALA A 152 6.49 0.12 0.70
C ALA A 152 5.64 -1.15 0.85
N VAL A 153 4.88 -1.24 1.94
CA VAL A 153 3.97 -2.34 2.24
C VAL A 153 2.64 -1.80 2.68
N TRP A 154 1.59 -2.17 1.96
CA TRP A 154 0.22 -1.95 2.36
C TRP A 154 -0.32 -3.22 3.01
N LEU A 155 -0.85 -3.09 4.22
CA LEU A 155 -1.47 -4.20 4.95
C LEU A 155 -2.93 -3.85 5.19
N GLN A 156 -3.83 -4.66 4.64
CA GLN A 156 -5.26 -4.56 4.84
C GLN A 156 -5.70 -5.66 5.80
N LEU A 157 -6.11 -5.25 7.00
CA LEU A 157 -6.73 -6.10 8.00
C LEU A 157 -8.26 -5.98 7.86
N ALA A 158 -8.99 -6.76 8.65
CA ALA A 158 -10.44 -6.84 8.53
C ALA A 158 -11.15 -5.50 8.84
N ASN A 159 -10.63 -4.71 9.77
CA ASN A 159 -11.25 -3.45 10.22
C ASN A 159 -10.45 -2.19 9.85
N LYS A 160 -9.15 -2.31 9.59
CA LYS A 160 -8.24 -1.18 9.35
C LYS A 160 -7.14 -1.60 8.38
N SER A 161 -6.58 -0.62 7.70
CA SER A 161 -5.45 -0.78 6.80
C SER A 161 -4.32 0.16 7.23
N MET A 162 -3.10 -0.16 6.82
CA MET A 162 -1.93 0.65 7.14
C MET A 162 -0.85 0.54 6.07
N LEU A 163 -0.11 1.63 5.89
CA LEU A 163 1.01 1.75 4.94
C LEU A 163 2.32 1.90 5.71
N MET A 164 3.25 0.99 5.46
CA MET A 164 4.59 0.96 6.04
C MET A 164 5.65 1.20 4.98
N ASP A 165 6.66 2.00 5.30
CA ASP A 165 7.94 2.04 4.57
C ASP A 165 8.91 1.10 5.30
N GLN A 166 9.07 -0.12 4.79
CA GLN A 166 9.97 -1.13 5.35
C GLN A 166 11.44 -0.71 5.29
N LYS A 167 11.84 0.09 4.29
CA LYS A 167 13.25 0.53 4.18
C LYS A 167 13.62 1.51 5.28
N LYS A 168 12.69 2.39 5.65
CA LYS A 168 12.89 3.37 6.73
C LYS A 168 12.35 2.89 8.08
N GLY A 169 11.70 1.72 8.13
CA GLY A 169 11.04 1.21 9.33
C GLY A 169 9.95 2.14 9.88
N ARG A 170 9.30 2.94 9.03
CA ARG A 170 8.35 3.98 9.45
C ARG A 170 6.94 3.71 8.92
N ARG A 171 5.94 3.98 9.77
CA ARG A 171 4.52 3.98 9.38
C ARG A 171 4.20 5.30 8.68
N MET A 172 3.75 5.20 7.44
CA MET A 172 3.46 6.36 6.58
C MET A 172 2.00 6.80 6.70
N ALA A 173 1.09 5.83 6.86
CA ALA A 173 -0.32 6.08 7.09
C ALA A 173 -0.89 4.95 7.95
N ASP A 174 -1.61 5.34 9.00
CA ASP A 174 -2.12 4.42 10.01
C ASP A 174 -3.63 4.50 10.16
N GLU A 175 -4.19 3.34 10.46
CA GLU A 175 -5.62 3.15 10.73
C GLU A 175 -6.53 3.68 9.60
N CYS A 176 -6.09 3.48 8.36
CA CYS A 176 -6.88 3.83 7.19
C CYS A 176 -8.09 2.90 7.08
N ALA A 177 -9.30 3.43 6.99
CA ALA A 177 -10.51 2.61 7.00
C ALA A 177 -11.38 2.84 5.77
N HIS A 178 -11.66 1.77 5.03
CA HIS A 178 -12.71 1.74 4.01
C HIS A 178 -14.09 1.62 4.69
N PRO A 179 -15.18 2.17 4.14
CA PRO A 179 -16.52 2.07 4.74
C PRO A 179 -16.95 0.65 5.13
N GLU A 180 -16.60 -0.36 4.33
CA GLU A 180 -16.87 -1.77 4.66
C GLU A 180 -16.10 -2.24 5.90
N GLN A 181 -14.85 -1.81 6.05
CA GLN A 181 -14.03 -2.11 7.22
C GLN A 181 -14.54 -1.40 8.47
N VAL A 182 -15.07 -0.18 8.32
CA VAL A 182 -15.74 0.55 9.42
C VAL A 182 -16.98 -0.21 9.87
N ALA A 183 -17.82 -0.67 8.93
CA ALA A 183 -19.00 -1.47 9.23
C ALA A 183 -18.64 -2.78 9.93
N TYR A 184 -17.60 -3.48 9.45
CA TYR A 184 -17.07 -4.67 10.12
C TYR A 184 -16.58 -4.37 11.54
N GLY A 185 -15.86 -3.27 11.73
CA GLY A 185 -15.39 -2.82 13.04
C GLY A 185 -16.54 -2.51 14.00
N GLN A 186 -17.63 -1.92 13.51
CA GLN A 186 -18.84 -1.66 14.28
C GLN A 186 -19.57 -2.97 14.63
N ALA A 187 -19.73 -3.89 13.68
CA ALA A 187 -20.33 -5.19 13.92
C ALA A 187 -19.58 -5.99 14.98
N MET A 188 -18.24 -5.97 14.94
CA MET A 188 -17.39 -6.61 15.96
C MET A 188 -17.50 -5.96 17.34
N LYS A 189 -17.87 -4.67 17.41
CA LYS A 189 -18.14 -3.98 18.67
C LYS A 189 -19.46 -4.47 19.28
N THR A 190 -20.47 -4.69 18.45
CA THR A 190 -21.81 -5.10 18.88
C THR A 190 -21.92 -6.62 19.12
N ASN A 191 -21.13 -7.42 18.40
CA ASN A 191 -21.13 -8.88 18.51
C ASN A 191 -19.68 -9.41 18.49
N PRO A 192 -18.95 -9.33 19.62
CA PRO A 192 -17.57 -9.80 19.69
C PRO A 192 -17.51 -11.33 19.55
N PRO A 193 -16.44 -11.87 18.95
CA PRO A 193 -16.24 -13.31 18.90
C PRO A 193 -16.20 -13.89 20.33
N PRO A 194 -16.73 -15.11 20.52
CA PRO A 194 -16.76 -15.75 21.84
C PRO A 194 -15.35 -15.83 22.42
N SER A 195 -15.23 -15.57 23.72
CA SER A 195 -13.93 -15.60 24.40
C SER A 195 -13.34 -17.00 24.37
N LEU A 196 -12.09 -17.12 23.92
CA LEU A 196 -11.34 -18.38 23.92
C LEU A 196 -10.74 -18.74 25.29
N PHE A 197 -10.88 -17.86 26.29
CA PHE A 197 -10.43 -18.10 27.65
C PHE A 197 -11.62 -18.49 28.52
N ASP A 198 -11.63 -19.73 29.00
CA ASP A 198 -12.53 -20.18 30.06
C ASP A 198 -12.13 -19.48 31.37
N LYS A 199 -12.96 -18.52 31.80
CA LYS A 199 -12.74 -17.75 33.03
C LYS A 199 -13.08 -18.55 34.30
N THR A 200 -13.51 -19.81 34.17
CA THR A 200 -13.97 -20.67 35.27
C THR A 200 -12.84 -21.40 36.00
N GLY A 201 -11.57 -21.08 35.70
CA GLY A 201 -10.47 -21.30 36.65
C GLY A 201 -10.33 -22.72 37.20
N MET A 202 -9.80 -23.64 36.40
CA MET A 202 -8.96 -24.72 36.93
C MET A 202 -7.71 -24.77 36.07
N GLY A 203 -6.77 -23.87 36.40
CA GLY A 203 -5.42 -23.95 35.90
C GLY A 203 -4.86 -25.34 36.20
N ARG A 204 -4.15 -25.91 35.23
CA ARG A 204 -3.41 -27.17 35.38
C ARG A 204 -2.64 -27.14 36.70
N SER A 205 -3.12 -27.89 37.70
CA SER A 205 -2.27 -28.33 38.79
C SER A 205 -1.19 -29.21 38.16
N ASN A 206 0.07 -28.80 38.31
CA ASN A 206 1.21 -29.66 38.02
C ASN A 206 1.23 -30.80 39.04
N ASP A 207 0.74 -31.97 38.63
CA ASP A 207 1.06 -33.28 39.22
C ASP A 207 1.53 -34.19 38.09
#